data_AF-A0A4U7D0G5-F1
#
_entry.id   AF-A0A4U7D0G5-F1
#
_cell.length_a   1.000
_cell.length_b   1.000
_cell.length_c   1.000
_cell.angle_alpha   90.00
_cell.angle_beta   90.00
_cell.angle_gamma   90.00
#
_symmetry.space_group_name_H-M   'P 1'
#
loop_
_entity.id
_entity.type
_entity.pdbx_description
1 polymer ?
#
loop_
_entity_poly.entity_id
_entity_poly.type
_entity_poly.pdbx_seq_one_letter_code
_entity_poly.pdbx_strand_id
1 'polypeptide(L)'
;MDGPDPGPQWDAVEADAESTAAAYGERGWTAIAGHPGQVNPVADAARIDVLLPGSEFDDALAAVEDAAIDGVDVYAGAAEGVAYRLVVATDESAQVALCVPTYLGSDDLDALRAAAEAAGALTVRLRPLDDRDHVEVAIDEPAVFFDAPEA
;
A
#
# COMPACT_ATOMS: atom_id res chain seq x y z
N MET A 1 6.54 19.06 -6.20
CA MET A 1 5.12 19.00 -5.88
C MET A 1 5.08 18.16 -4.63
N ASP A 2 4.96 18.80 -3.47
CA ASP A 2 4.62 18.09 -2.24
C ASP A 2 3.26 17.42 -2.48
N GLY A 3 3.13 16.14 -2.14
CA GLY A 3 1.89 15.39 -2.30
C GLY A 3 0.75 16.00 -1.46
N PRO A 4 -0.49 15.50 -1.60
CA PRO A 4 -1.58 15.95 -0.75
C PRO A 4 -1.21 15.82 0.72
N ASP A 5 -1.55 16.83 1.53
CA ASP A 5 -1.41 16.73 2.98
C ASP A 5 -2.31 15.58 3.45
N PRO A 6 -1.76 14.55 4.10
CA PRO A 6 -2.53 13.37 4.45
C PRO A 6 -3.44 13.64 5.65
N GLY A 7 -3.43 14.83 6.24
CA GLY A 7 -4.35 15.21 7.32
C GLY A 7 -4.11 14.49 8.65
N PRO A 8 -4.86 14.86 9.69
CA PRO A 8 -4.66 14.36 11.06
C PRO A 8 -5.02 12.88 11.26
N GLN A 9 -5.70 12.25 10.31
CA GLN A 9 -6.11 10.84 10.37
C GLN A 9 -4.99 9.89 9.93
N TRP A 10 -3.94 10.41 9.30
CA TRP A 10 -2.84 9.59 8.79
C TRP A 10 -2.14 8.79 9.88
N ASP A 11 -1.83 9.42 11.02
CA ASP A 11 -1.21 8.74 12.17
C ASP A 11 -2.04 7.53 12.64
N ALA A 12 -3.37 7.59 12.51
CA ALA A 12 -4.24 6.48 12.86
C ALA A 12 -4.15 5.32 11.85
N VAL A 13 -4.02 5.64 10.56
CA VAL A 13 -3.88 4.63 9.50
C VAL A 13 -2.50 3.95 9.59
N GLU A 14 -1.45 4.69 9.94
CA GLU A 14 -0.14 4.12 10.24
C GLU A 14 -0.20 3.20 11.45
N ALA A 15 -0.87 3.61 12.53
CA ALA A 15 -1.07 2.77 13.70
C ALA A 15 -1.89 1.49 13.40
N ASP A 16 -2.87 1.56 12.50
CA ASP A 16 -3.61 0.39 12.03
C ASP A 16 -2.72 -0.56 11.21
N ALA A 17 -1.80 -0.02 10.40
CA ALA A 17 -0.81 -0.81 9.67
C ALA A 17 0.12 -1.56 10.65
N GLU A 18 0.63 -0.88 11.68
CA GLU A 18 1.43 -1.48 12.74
C GLU A 18 0.66 -2.59 13.49
N SER A 19 -0.59 -2.31 13.89
CA SER A 19 -1.44 -3.29 14.59
C SER A 19 -1.73 -4.51 13.72
N THR A 20 -1.93 -4.31 12.42
CA THR A 20 -2.19 -5.41 11.47
C THR A 20 -0.95 -6.27 11.30
N ALA A 21 0.22 -5.67 11.12
CA ALA A 21 1.48 -6.40 11.03
C ALA A 21 1.78 -7.16 12.34
N ALA A 22 1.54 -6.54 13.50
CA ALA A 22 1.70 -7.21 14.80
C ALA A 22 0.81 -8.46 14.92
N ALA A 23 -0.45 -8.38 14.49
CA ALA A 23 -1.37 -9.52 14.51
C ALA A 23 -0.90 -10.69 13.62
N TYR A 24 -0.30 -10.40 12.46
CA TYR A 24 0.36 -11.41 11.63
C TYR A 24 1.61 -11.98 12.33
N GLY A 25 2.44 -11.12 12.94
CA GLY A 25 3.60 -11.53 13.72
C GLY A 25 3.26 -12.46 14.89
N GLU A 26 2.16 -12.22 15.60
CA GLU A 26 1.65 -13.10 16.66
C GLU A 26 1.25 -14.50 16.15
N ARG A 27 0.89 -14.60 14.87
CA ARG A 27 0.62 -15.88 14.18
C ARG A 27 1.89 -16.56 13.66
N GLY A 28 3.06 -15.96 13.89
CA GLY A 28 4.37 -16.46 13.45
C GLY A 28 4.74 -16.09 12.00
N TRP A 29 4.06 -15.11 11.41
CA TRP A 29 4.35 -14.63 10.05
C TRP A 29 5.44 -13.56 10.07
N THR A 30 6.18 -13.44 8.98
CA THR A 30 7.08 -12.30 8.73
C THR A 30 6.23 -11.12 8.27
N ALA A 31 5.92 -10.22 9.19
CA ALA A 31 5.03 -9.09 8.94
C ALA A 31 5.78 -7.76 8.99
N ILE A 32 5.64 -6.95 7.95
CA ILE A 32 6.25 -5.63 7.82
C ILE A 32 5.15 -4.57 7.79
N ALA A 33 5.25 -3.56 8.65
CA ALA A 33 4.44 -2.35 8.57
C ALA A 33 5.30 -1.24 7.95
N GLY A 34 4.80 -0.61 6.88
CA GLY A 34 5.48 0.53 6.28
C GLY A 34 5.05 1.85 6.90
N HIS A 35 5.99 2.80 6.99
CA HIS A 35 5.74 4.19 7.36
C HIS A 35 6.06 5.11 6.19
N PRO A 36 5.13 5.28 5.23
CA PRO A 36 5.37 6.06 4.03
C PRO A 36 5.72 7.52 4.34
N GLY A 37 6.88 7.96 3.86
CA GLY A 37 7.22 9.37 3.84
C GLY A 37 6.46 10.17 2.77
N GLN A 38 6.03 9.48 1.71
CA GLN A 38 5.24 10.07 0.63
C GLN A 38 4.47 8.96 -0.13
N VAL A 39 3.22 9.26 -0.53
CA VAL A 39 2.44 8.45 -1.46
C VAL A 39 2.19 9.26 -2.73
N ASN A 40 2.44 8.65 -3.89
CA ASN A 40 2.33 9.32 -5.19
C ASN A 40 1.55 8.46 -6.21
N PRO A 41 0.30 8.80 -6.51
CA PRO A 41 -0.44 8.17 -7.60
C PRO A 41 0.17 8.52 -8.96
N VAL A 42 0.28 7.54 -9.84
CA VAL A 42 0.73 7.64 -11.22
C VAL A 42 -0.36 7.04 -12.10
N ALA A 43 -1.41 7.84 -12.33
CA ALA A 43 -2.60 7.39 -13.06
C ALA A 43 -2.27 6.84 -14.45
N ASP A 44 -1.40 7.49 -15.23
CA ASP A 44 -0.99 7.01 -16.56
C ASP A 44 -0.40 5.59 -16.57
N ALA A 45 0.11 5.12 -15.43
CA ALA A 45 0.69 3.79 -15.27
C ALA A 45 -0.16 2.84 -14.40
N ALA A 46 -1.37 3.25 -13.99
CA ALA A 46 -2.19 2.54 -13.01
C ALA A 46 -1.34 2.07 -11.80
N ARG A 47 -0.56 2.99 -11.22
CA ARG A 47 0.41 2.68 -10.17
C ARG A 47 0.37 3.68 -9.03
N ILE A 48 0.67 3.24 -7.82
CA ILE A 48 0.92 4.09 -6.64
C ILE A 48 2.36 3.87 -6.21
N ASP A 49 3.15 4.94 -6.21
CA ASP A 49 4.51 4.92 -5.67
C ASP A 49 4.48 5.29 -4.19
N VAL A 50 4.95 4.38 -3.34
CA VAL A 50 5.02 4.55 -1.88
C VAL A 50 6.48 4.65 -1.49
N LEU A 51 6.86 5.80 -0.94
CA LEU A 51 8.21 6.07 -0.48
C LEU A 51 8.37 5.55 0.95
N LEU A 52 9.21 4.53 1.14
CA LEU A 52 9.54 4.00 2.46
C LEU A 52 10.92 4.46 2.94
N PRO A 53 11.12 4.57 4.27
CA PRO A 53 12.44 4.64 4.88
C PRO A 53 13.32 3.49 4.39
N GLY A 54 14.62 3.76 4.17
CA GLY A 54 15.52 2.78 3.55
C GLY A 54 15.59 1.44 4.30
N SER A 55 15.59 1.46 5.64
CA SER A 55 15.57 0.23 6.45
C SER A 55 14.30 -0.59 6.27
N GLU A 56 13.14 0.08 6.26
CA GLU A 56 11.84 -0.59 6.08
C GLU A 56 11.68 -1.13 4.66
N PHE A 57 12.20 -0.40 3.67
CA PHE A 57 12.26 -0.88 2.29
C PHE A 57 13.14 -2.14 2.19
N ASP A 58 14.31 -2.15 2.83
CA ASP A 58 15.21 -3.31 2.81
C ASP A 58 14.56 -4.53 3.48
N ASP A 59 13.84 -4.33 4.58
CA ASP A 59 13.08 -5.39 5.25
C ASP A 59 11.93 -5.91 4.36
N ALA A 60 11.20 -5.01 3.69
CA ALA A 60 10.14 -5.38 2.76
C ALA A 60 10.70 -6.15 1.55
N LEU A 61 11.79 -5.68 0.95
CA LEU A 61 12.47 -6.32 -0.17
C LEU A 61 12.95 -7.73 0.20
N ALA A 62 13.60 -7.87 1.36
CA ALA A 62 14.05 -9.16 1.86
C ALA A 62 12.88 -10.11 2.14
N ALA A 63 11.74 -9.59 2.62
CA ALA A 63 10.55 -10.40 2.87
C ALA A 63 9.91 -10.91 1.57
N VAL A 64 9.97 -10.15 0.48
CA VAL A 64 9.35 -10.53 -0.81
C VAL A 64 10.28 -11.19 -1.82
N GLU A 65 11.59 -11.19 -1.61
CA GLU A 65 12.56 -11.74 -2.57
C GLU A 65 12.24 -13.20 -2.94
N ASP A 66 11.78 -13.98 -1.96
CA ASP A 66 11.37 -15.39 -2.13
C ASP A 66 9.84 -15.59 -2.03
N ALA A 67 9.06 -14.52 -1.82
CA ALA A 67 7.61 -14.59 -1.64
C ALA A 67 6.86 -14.29 -2.95
N ALA A 68 5.81 -15.05 -3.22
CA ALA A 68 4.84 -14.78 -4.26
C ALA A 68 3.59 -14.21 -3.61
N ILE A 69 3.45 -12.89 -3.62
CA ILE A 69 2.24 -12.21 -3.13
C ILE A 69 1.04 -12.76 -3.90
N ASP A 70 0.16 -13.47 -3.20
CA ASP A 70 -1.01 -14.17 -3.75
C ASP A 70 -2.34 -13.72 -3.10
N GLY A 71 -2.27 -12.97 -2.01
CA GLY A 71 -3.40 -12.31 -1.37
C GLY A 71 -3.21 -10.80 -1.27
N VAL A 72 -4.28 -10.04 -1.49
CA VAL A 72 -4.34 -8.61 -1.22
C VAL A 72 -5.67 -8.28 -0.56
N ASP A 73 -5.60 -7.77 0.66
CA ASP A 73 -6.73 -7.17 1.38
C ASP A 73 -6.54 -5.66 1.47
N VAL A 74 -7.62 -4.90 1.33
CA VAL A 74 -7.58 -3.44 1.46
C VAL A 74 -8.61 -2.96 2.46
N TYR A 75 -8.16 -2.20 3.45
CA TYR A 75 -9.03 -1.51 4.40
C TYR A 75 -9.14 -0.05 3.99
N ALA A 76 -10.38 0.46 3.88
CA ALA A 76 -10.66 1.79 3.41
C ALA A 76 -11.18 2.70 4.51
N GLY A 77 -10.72 3.95 4.49
CA GLY A 77 -11.30 5.06 5.21
C GLY A 77 -11.27 6.32 4.35
N ALA A 78 -12.04 7.33 4.73
CA ALA A 78 -11.98 8.64 4.10
C ALA A 78 -12.24 9.74 5.13
N ALA A 79 -11.48 10.83 5.04
CA ALA A 79 -11.72 12.02 5.84
C ALA A 79 -11.29 13.26 5.07
N GLU A 80 -12.08 14.33 5.17
CA GLU A 80 -11.72 15.67 4.67
C GLU A 80 -11.30 15.72 3.18
N GLY A 81 -11.81 14.79 2.36
CA GLY A 81 -11.51 14.70 0.92
C GLY A 81 -10.28 13.86 0.57
N VAL A 82 -9.65 13.24 1.57
CA VAL A 82 -8.56 12.27 1.45
C VAL A 82 -9.11 10.87 1.65
N ALA A 83 -8.81 9.96 0.72
CA ALA A 83 -9.10 8.55 0.81
C ALA A 83 -7.86 7.82 1.34
N TYR A 84 -8.01 7.14 2.48
CA TYR A 84 -6.97 6.31 3.07
C TYR A 84 -7.21 4.85 2.69
N ARG A 85 -6.15 4.14 2.35
CA ARG A 85 -6.19 2.71 2.04
C ARG A 85 -5.01 2.02 2.72
N LEU A 86 -5.29 1.06 3.60
CA LEU A 86 -4.28 0.14 4.10
C LEU A 86 -4.28 -1.10 3.23
N VAL A 87 -3.23 -1.26 2.42
CA VAL A 87 -3.03 -2.42 1.55
C VAL A 87 -2.25 -3.47 2.32
N VAL A 88 -2.84 -4.64 2.49
CA VAL A 88 -2.23 -5.79 3.14
C VAL A 88 -1.96 -6.84 2.08
N ALA A 89 -0.71 -6.91 1.64
CA ALA A 89 -0.26 -7.88 0.65
C ALA A 89 0.33 -9.09 1.37
N THR A 90 -0.14 -10.30 1.06
CA THR A 90 0.25 -11.51 1.75
C THR A 90 0.74 -12.58 0.79
N ASP A 91 1.67 -13.40 1.28
CA ASP A 91 1.98 -14.71 0.72
C ASP A 91 1.67 -15.75 1.79
N GLU A 92 0.62 -16.55 1.58
CA GLU A 92 0.23 -17.58 2.54
C GLU A 92 1.26 -18.72 2.65
N SER A 93 1.97 -19.02 1.57
CA SER A 93 2.95 -20.11 1.49
C SER A 93 4.25 -19.75 2.19
N ALA A 94 4.74 -18.52 2.00
CA ALA A 94 5.93 -17.99 2.67
C ALA A 94 5.62 -17.43 4.07
N GLN A 95 4.33 -17.30 4.42
CA GLN A 95 3.86 -16.68 5.66
C GLN A 95 4.39 -15.24 5.81
N VAL A 96 4.25 -14.45 4.75
CA VAL A 96 4.69 -13.05 4.69
C VAL A 96 3.48 -12.13 4.61
N ALA A 97 3.53 -10.98 5.30
CA ALA A 97 2.51 -9.94 5.20
C ALA A 97 3.17 -8.54 5.14
N LEU A 98 2.85 -7.78 4.10
CA LEU A 98 3.23 -6.37 3.95
C LEU A 98 2.00 -5.49 4.19
N CYS A 99 2.04 -4.70 5.25
CA CYS A 99 0.99 -3.74 5.60
C CYS A 99 1.44 -2.35 5.17
N VAL A 100 0.92 -1.87 4.05
CA VAL A 100 1.33 -0.63 3.39
C VAL A 100 0.17 0.37 3.42
N PRO A 101 0.21 1.38 4.29
CA PRO A 101 -0.79 2.44 4.27
C PRO A 101 -0.56 3.35 3.06
N THR A 102 -1.64 3.89 2.51
CA THR A 102 -1.62 4.82 1.38
C THR A 102 -2.71 5.87 1.56
N TYR A 103 -2.50 7.05 0.97
CA TYR A 103 -3.47 8.14 0.97
C TYR A 103 -3.55 8.76 -0.43
N LEU A 104 -4.75 9.13 -0.85
CA LEU A 104 -5.04 9.68 -2.16
C LEU A 104 -6.03 10.84 -2.05
N GLY A 105 -5.81 11.90 -2.82
CA GLY A 105 -6.85 12.91 -3.03
C GLY A 105 -8.01 12.33 -3.85
N SER A 106 -9.21 12.90 -3.70
CA SER A 106 -10.41 12.43 -4.41
C SER A 106 -10.21 12.43 -5.95
N ASP A 107 -9.65 13.50 -6.51
CA ASP A 107 -9.37 13.59 -7.95
C ASP A 107 -8.34 12.55 -8.43
N ASP A 108 -7.31 12.29 -7.62
CA ASP A 108 -6.29 11.27 -7.92
C ASP A 108 -6.88 9.86 -7.88
N LEU A 109 -7.77 9.60 -6.92
CA LEU A 109 -8.46 8.31 -6.78
C LEU A 109 -9.33 8.02 -8.00
N ASP A 110 -10.11 9.00 -8.47
CA ASP A 110 -10.94 8.87 -9.68
C ASP A 110 -10.08 8.62 -10.94
N ALA A 111 -9.01 9.38 -11.11
CA ALA A 111 -8.09 9.21 -12.24
C ALA A 111 -7.40 7.84 -12.23
N LEU A 112 -6.95 7.41 -11.04
CA LEU A 112 -6.31 6.11 -10.86
C LEU A 112 -7.29 4.95 -11.07
N ARG A 113 -8.54 5.09 -10.64
CA ARG A 113 -9.60 4.09 -10.88
C ARG A 113 -9.81 3.86 -12.36
N ALA A 114 -9.99 4.93 -13.13
CA ALA A 114 -10.19 4.83 -14.57
C ALA A 114 -9.00 4.14 -15.28
N ALA A 115 -7.77 4.44 -14.85
CA ALA A 115 -6.58 3.81 -15.39
C ALA A 115 -6.45 2.33 -15.01
N ALA A 116 -6.71 1.98 -13.76
CA ALA A 116 -6.65 0.61 -13.27
C ALA A 116 -7.73 -0.28 -13.92
N GLU A 117 -8.94 0.24 -14.11
CA GLU A 117 -10.01 -0.45 -14.85
C GLU A 117 -9.62 -0.67 -16.33
N ALA A 118 -8.94 0.28 -16.95
CA ALA A 118 -8.45 0.14 -18.32
C ALA A 118 -7.28 -0.84 -18.45
N ALA A 119 -6.39 -0.89 -17.46
CA ALA A 119 -5.25 -1.82 -17.41
C ALA A 119 -5.66 -3.23 -16.95
N GLY A 120 -6.76 -3.34 -16.21
CA GLY A 120 -7.21 -4.57 -15.56
C GLY A 120 -6.47 -4.89 -14.25
N ALA A 121 -5.58 -4.01 -13.78
CA ALA A 121 -4.81 -4.19 -12.56
C ALA A 121 -4.35 -2.82 -12.00
N LEU A 122 -4.03 -2.79 -10.71
CA LEU A 122 -3.38 -1.66 -10.04
C LEU A 122 -2.07 -2.14 -9.41
N THR A 123 -0.98 -1.39 -9.58
CA THR A 123 0.30 -1.73 -8.96
C THR A 123 0.61 -0.79 -7.78
N VAL A 124 0.96 -1.34 -6.62
CA VAL A 124 1.53 -0.57 -5.51
C VAL A 124 3.03 -0.84 -5.50
N ARG A 125 3.82 0.20 -5.75
CA ARG A 125 5.28 0.12 -5.85
C ARG A 125 5.93 0.77 -4.64
N LEU A 126 6.60 -0.03 -3.82
CA LEU A 126 7.41 0.45 -2.70
C LEU A 126 8.79 0.83 -3.23
N ARG A 127 9.30 1.99 -2.84
CA ARG A 127 10.63 2.46 -3.24
C ARG A 127 11.35 3.18 -2.09
N PRO A 128 12.68 3.08 -1.99
CA PRO A 128 13.46 3.92 -1.11
C PRO A 128 13.69 5.31 -1.74
N LEU A 129 14.16 6.27 -0.95
CA LEU A 129 14.41 7.64 -1.42
C LEU A 129 15.38 7.69 -2.61
N ASP A 130 16.46 6.90 -2.54
CA ASP A 130 17.49 6.81 -3.57
C ASP A 130 17.07 6.04 -4.84
N ASP A 131 15.84 5.51 -4.90
CA ASP A 131 15.25 4.78 -6.04
C ASP A 131 16.12 3.61 -6.56
N ARG A 132 16.93 3.00 -5.69
CA ARG A 132 17.88 1.95 -6.08
C ARG A 132 17.21 0.66 -6.57
N ASP A 133 16.08 0.31 -5.97
CA ASP A 133 15.31 -0.92 -6.19
C ASP A 133 13.83 -0.65 -5.90
N HIS A 134 12.95 -1.60 -6.24
CA HIS A 134 11.52 -1.51 -6.00
C HIS A 134 10.91 -2.86 -5.64
N VAL A 135 9.85 -2.81 -4.83
CA VAL A 135 8.95 -3.94 -4.58
C VAL A 135 7.61 -3.60 -5.23
N GLU A 136 7.09 -4.50 -6.06
CA GLU A 136 5.80 -4.31 -6.74
C GLU A 136 4.77 -5.30 -6.22
N VAL A 137 3.68 -4.77 -5.68
CA VAL A 137 2.48 -5.52 -5.32
C VAL A 137 1.45 -5.30 -6.41
N ALA A 138 1.08 -6.37 -7.11
CA ALA A 138 0.04 -6.34 -8.11
C ALA A 138 -1.33 -6.59 -7.46
N ILE A 139 -2.31 -5.76 -7.81
CA ILE A 139 -3.72 -5.91 -7.45
C ILE A 139 -4.46 -6.23 -8.75
N ASP A 140 -4.59 -7.52 -9.05
CA ASP A 140 -5.24 -8.02 -10.29
C ASP A 140 -6.75 -7.76 -10.32
N GLU A 141 -7.36 -7.46 -9.17
CA GLU A 141 -8.77 -7.07 -9.08
C GLU A 141 -8.87 -5.64 -8.49
N PRO A 142 -8.80 -4.59 -9.34
CA PRO A 142 -8.76 -3.19 -8.89
C PRO A 142 -9.91 -2.80 -7.96
N ALA A 143 -11.07 -3.44 -8.10
CA ALA A 143 -12.24 -3.21 -7.25
C ALA A 143 -11.93 -3.39 -5.76
N VAL A 144 -11.01 -4.30 -5.38
CA VAL A 144 -10.58 -4.48 -3.98
C VAL A 144 -10.01 -3.19 -3.40
N PHE A 145 -9.28 -2.41 -4.21
CA PHE A 145 -8.70 -1.14 -3.75
C PHE A 145 -9.72 0.01 -3.73
N PHE A 146 -10.59 0.10 -4.75
CA PHE A 146 -11.50 1.24 -4.91
C PHE A 146 -12.83 1.09 -4.18
N ASP A 147 -13.37 -0.13 -4.11
CA ASP A 147 -14.70 -0.44 -3.56
C ASP A 147 -14.62 -1.07 -2.15
N ALA A 148 -13.43 -1.08 -1.52
CA ALA A 148 -13.26 -1.51 -0.15
C ALA A 148 -14.26 -0.77 0.77
N PRO A 149 -14.99 -1.50 1.65
CA PRO A 149 -15.97 -0.89 2.52
C PRO A 149 -15.30 0.12 3.45
N GLU A 150 -15.86 1.32 3.52
CA GLU A 150 -15.43 2.33 4.49
C GLU A 150 -15.71 1.79 5.90
N ALA A 151 -14.65 1.66 6.71
CA ALA A 151 -14.73 1.19 8.10
C ALA A 151 -15.21 2.27 9.07
#